data_AF-A0A535YSL0-F1
#
_entry.id   AF-A0A535YSL0-F1
#
_cell.length_a   1.000
_cell.length_b   1.000
_cell.length_c   1.000
_cell.angle_alpha   90.00
_cell.angle_beta   90.00
_cell.angle_gamma   90.00
#
_symmetry.space_group_name_H-M   'P 1'
#
loop_
_entity.id
_entity.type
_entity.pdbx_description
1 polymer ?
#
loop_
_entity_poly.entity_id
_entity_poly.type
_entity_poly.pdbx_seq_one_letter_code
_entity_poly.pdbx_strand_id
1 'polypeptide(L)'
;MANSITDPPFASDPPVKLNVDAKVLGLVLGIIAVVLAVIDLIGMLGAFTLCGGFVRGCGFPILWVLGSIVVLVADVMVAVGGFRMYQGDRSGKNLVIYGIVVAVIAQVVNLIGTIIAYSGLAGLGLGIGAGAIIGFIFWLVIRFIVYYLVVISRFPGEAPLVSSPGGYGAPPPPPPPPPM
;
A
#
# COMPACT_ATOMS: atom_id res chain seq x y z
N MET A 1 -19.03 -5.45 -15.14
CA MET A 1 -19.33 -4.45 -14.09
C MET A 1 -18.00 -3.88 -13.63
N ALA A 2 -17.80 -2.57 -13.72
CA ALA A 2 -16.57 -1.94 -13.19
C ALA A 2 -16.56 -2.12 -11.67
N ASN A 3 -15.50 -2.72 -11.14
CA ASN A 3 -15.34 -2.84 -9.70
C ASN A 3 -14.80 -1.51 -9.17
N SER A 4 -15.64 -0.77 -8.43
CA SER A 4 -15.34 0.57 -7.93
C SER A 4 -14.12 0.63 -7.00
N ILE A 5 -13.67 -0.50 -6.45
CA ILE A 5 -12.46 -0.55 -5.60
C ILE A 5 -11.19 -0.55 -6.46
N THR A 6 -11.18 -1.32 -7.54
CA THR A 6 -10.01 -1.46 -8.42
C THR A 6 -10.01 -0.44 -9.55
N ASP A 7 -11.18 0.08 -9.92
CA ASP A 7 -11.38 1.03 -11.01
C ASP A 7 -12.39 2.11 -10.58
N PRO A 8 -11.98 3.03 -9.68
CA PRO A 8 -12.85 4.09 -9.18
C PRO A 8 -13.11 5.16 -10.26
N PRO A 9 -14.19 5.95 -10.14
CA PRO A 9 -14.58 6.94 -11.16
C PRO A 9 -13.53 8.04 -11.40
N PHE A 10 -12.64 8.30 -10.45
CA PHE A 10 -11.53 9.24 -10.61
C PHE A 10 -10.30 8.63 -11.32
N ALA A 11 -10.30 7.34 -11.64
CA ALA A 11 -9.19 6.69 -12.33
C ALA A 11 -9.03 7.17 -13.79
N SER A 12 -10.10 7.70 -14.40
CA SER A 12 -10.09 8.24 -15.77
C SER A 12 -9.60 9.69 -15.85
N ASP A 13 -9.97 10.53 -14.88
CA ASP A 13 -9.51 11.92 -14.76
C ASP A 13 -9.15 12.23 -13.30
N PRO A 14 -7.92 11.87 -12.88
CA PRO A 14 -7.50 12.05 -11.50
C PRO A 14 -7.26 13.54 -11.19
N PRO A 15 -7.60 14.00 -9.97
CA PRO A 15 -7.45 15.40 -9.57
C PRO A 15 -5.99 15.87 -9.60
N VAL A 16 -5.04 14.96 -9.37
CA VAL A 16 -3.60 15.19 -9.53
C VAL A 16 -3.07 14.27 -10.62
N LYS A 17 -2.69 14.86 -11.76
CA LYS A 17 -2.24 14.14 -12.95
C LYS A 17 -0.73 13.90 -12.88
N LEU A 18 -0.33 12.71 -12.40
CA LEU A 18 1.06 12.27 -12.37
C LEU A 18 1.24 11.10 -13.34
N ASN A 19 2.24 11.20 -14.23
CA ASN A 19 2.62 10.09 -15.10
C ASN A 19 3.54 9.14 -14.31
N VAL A 20 2.92 8.13 -13.68
CA VAL A 20 3.63 7.09 -12.93
C VAL A 20 3.62 5.79 -13.73
N ASP A 21 4.82 5.26 -14.05
CA ASP A 21 4.97 3.96 -14.69
C ASP A 21 4.60 2.84 -13.72
N ALA A 22 3.60 2.04 -14.10
CA ALA A 22 3.12 0.91 -13.32
C ALA A 22 4.20 -0.15 -13.06
N LYS A 23 5.18 -0.32 -13.96
CA LYS A 23 6.28 -1.27 -13.76
C LYS A 23 7.22 -0.83 -12.65
N VAL A 24 7.67 0.42 -12.71
CA VAL A 24 8.58 1.00 -11.71
C VAL A 24 7.87 1.08 -10.37
N LEU A 25 6.62 1.55 -10.35
CA LEU A 25 5.83 1.60 -9.13
C LEU A 25 5.62 0.20 -8.54
N GLY A 26 5.26 -0.78 -9.36
CA GLY A 26 5.09 -2.17 -8.93
C GLY A 26 6.35 -2.74 -8.30
N LEU A 27 7.52 -2.50 -8.89
CA LEU A 27 8.80 -2.94 -8.32
C LEU A 27 9.09 -2.27 -6.97
N VAL A 28 8.92 -0.95 -6.87
CA VAL A 28 9.15 -0.19 -5.64
C VAL A 28 8.22 -0.68 -4.53
N LEU A 29 6.93 -0.83 -4.82
CA LEU A 29 5.96 -1.36 -3.86
C LEU A 29 6.26 -2.81 -3.48
N GLY A 30 6.73 -3.62 -4.43
CA GLY A 30 7.14 -4.99 -4.18
C GLY A 30 8.27 -5.07 -3.14
N ILE A 31 9.33 -4.28 -3.34
CA ILE A 31 10.47 -4.23 -2.42
C ILE A 31 10.06 -3.68 -1.05
N ILE A 32 9.31 -2.58 -1.02
CA ILE A 32 8.84 -1.98 0.24
C ILE A 32 8.00 -3.00 1.01
N ALA A 33 7.07 -3.69 0.35
CA ALA A 33 6.21 -4.67 1.02
C ALA A 33 7.00 -5.87 1.58
N VAL A 34 8.04 -6.34 0.88
CA VAL A 34 8.93 -7.38 1.42
C VAL A 34 9.68 -6.89 2.66
N VAL A 35 10.20 -5.67 2.64
CA VAL A 35 10.89 -5.09 3.80
C VAL A 35 9.92 -4.94 4.99
N LEU A 36 8.70 -4.46 4.76
CA LEU A 36 7.68 -4.33 5.79
C LEU A 36 7.29 -5.69 6.38
N ALA A 37 7.10 -6.72 5.54
CA ALA A 37 6.81 -8.07 6.01
C ALA A 37 7.91 -8.63 6.92
N VAL A 38 9.18 -8.37 6.61
CA VAL A 38 10.32 -8.77 7.46
C VAL A 38 10.32 -8.01 8.78
N ILE A 39 10.08 -6.70 8.76
CA ILE A 39 9.99 -5.87 9.97
C ILE A 39 8.84 -6.34 10.87
N ASP A 40 7.67 -6.62 10.30
CA ASP A 40 6.51 -7.12 11.05
C ASP A 40 6.78 -8.48 11.68
N LEU A 41 7.50 -9.37 10.98
CA LEU A 41 7.90 -10.67 11.52
C LEU A 41 8.86 -10.51 12.71
N ILE A 42 9.84 -9.61 12.61
CA ILE A 42 10.75 -9.27 13.72
C ILE A 42 9.98 -8.66 14.89
N GLY A 43 9.05 -7.76 14.61
CA GLY A 43 8.18 -7.13 15.61
C GLY A 43 7.33 -8.16 16.36
N MET A 44 6.76 -9.13 15.64
CA MET A 44 6.07 -10.28 16.24
C MET A 44 6.99 -11.06 17.19
N LEU A 45 8.17 -11.45 16.72
CA LEU A 45 9.12 -12.22 17.54
C LEU A 45 9.54 -11.45 18.81
N GLY A 46 9.78 -10.14 18.67
CA GLY A 46 10.08 -9.26 19.81
C GLY A 46 8.94 -9.21 20.83
N ALA A 47 7.69 -9.10 20.38
CA ALA A 47 6.54 -9.10 21.28
C ALA A 47 6.37 -10.45 22.00
N PHE A 48 6.54 -11.58 21.30
CA PHE A 48 6.46 -12.91 21.90
C PHE A 48 7.55 -13.15 22.94
N THR A 49 8.77 -12.67 22.72
CA THR A 49 9.87 -12.82 23.70
C THR A 49 9.64 -11.99 24.96
N LEU A 50 9.21 -10.73 24.81
CA LEU A 50 8.92 -9.84 25.94
C LEU A 50 7.75 -10.33 26.79
N CYS A 51 6.67 -10.78 26.15
CA CYS A 51 5.46 -11.25 26.84
C CYS A 51 5.53 -12.72 27.29
N GLY A 52 6.36 -13.56 26.67
CA GLY A 52 6.54 -14.96 27.04
C GLY A 52 7.56 -15.20 28.15
N GLY A 53 8.51 -14.28 28.35
CA GLY A 53 9.66 -14.50 29.25
C GLY A 53 9.85 -13.50 30.39
N PHE A 54 9.45 -12.22 30.24
CA PHE A 54 9.96 -11.14 31.11
C PHE A 54 8.90 -10.33 31.86
N VAL A 55 7.71 -10.13 31.29
CA VAL A 55 6.65 -9.30 31.90
C VAL A 55 5.39 -10.13 32.19
N ARG A 56 5.23 -10.56 33.45
CA ARG A 56 3.97 -11.17 33.95
C ARG A 56 2.87 -10.09 33.96
N GLY A 57 2.14 -9.97 32.85
CA GLY A 57 1.11 -8.94 32.70
C GLY A 57 0.58 -8.76 31.27
N CYS A 58 1.26 -9.32 30.26
CA CYS A 58 0.68 -9.37 28.92
C CYS A 58 -0.50 -10.34 28.90
N GLY A 59 -1.73 -9.83 28.92
CA GLY A 59 -2.90 -10.61 28.54
C GLY A 59 -2.71 -11.04 27.08
N PHE A 60 -2.61 -12.34 26.81
CA PHE A 60 -2.28 -12.89 25.50
C PHE A 60 -3.21 -12.30 24.42
N PRO A 61 -2.74 -11.35 23.58
CA PRO A 61 -3.66 -10.55 22.80
C PRO A 61 -3.90 -11.23 21.47
N ILE A 62 -4.79 -12.23 21.48
CA ILE A 62 -5.17 -13.00 20.28
C ILE A 62 -5.54 -12.07 19.13
N LEU A 63 -6.25 -10.96 19.40
CA LEU A 63 -6.60 -9.95 18.40
C LEU A 63 -5.39 -9.22 17.81
N TRP A 64 -4.36 -8.93 18.61
CA TRP A 64 -3.13 -8.33 18.10
C TRP A 64 -2.38 -9.31 17.19
N VAL A 65 -2.24 -10.57 17.62
CA VAL A 65 -1.60 -11.62 16.82
C VAL A 65 -2.34 -11.83 15.51
N LEU A 66 -3.68 -11.95 15.56
CA LEU A 66 -4.51 -12.08 14.36
C LEU A 66 -4.35 -10.87 13.43
N GLY A 67 -4.43 -9.65 13.97
CA GLY A 67 -4.23 -8.43 13.19
C GLY A 67 -2.86 -8.42 12.49
N SER A 68 -1.79 -8.73 13.21
CA SER A 68 -0.43 -8.78 12.67
C SER A 68 -0.26 -9.89 11.61
N ILE A 69 -0.90 -11.07 11.77
CA ILE A 69 -0.86 -12.13 10.75
C ILE A 69 -1.55 -11.66 9.47
N VAL A 70 -2.71 -10.99 9.58
CA VAL A 70 -3.43 -10.51 8.41
C VAL A 70 -2.69 -9.35 7.73
N VAL A 71 -1.99 -8.49 8.47
CA VAL A 71 -1.07 -7.49 7.87
C VAL A 71 0.03 -8.19 7.08
N LEU A 72 0.65 -9.23 7.64
CA LEU A 72 1.68 -10.00 6.92
C LEU A 72 1.14 -10.60 5.61
N VAL A 73 -0.07 -11.17 5.63
CA VAL A 73 -0.73 -11.66 4.40
C VAL A 73 -0.94 -10.53 3.41
N ALA A 74 -1.39 -9.35 3.88
CA ALA A 74 -1.59 -8.19 3.03
C ALA A 74 -0.28 -7.71 2.38
N ASP A 75 0.81 -7.67 3.13
CA ASP A 75 2.13 -7.30 2.61
C ASP A 75 2.63 -8.31 1.57
N VAL A 76 2.42 -9.61 1.81
CA VAL A 76 2.73 -10.65 0.81
C VAL A 76 1.88 -10.45 -0.46
N MET A 77 0.60 -10.11 -0.32
CA MET A 77 -0.23 -9.76 -1.48
C MET A 77 0.34 -8.55 -2.21
N VAL A 78 0.62 -7.44 -1.52
CA VAL A 78 1.22 -6.25 -2.16
C VAL A 78 2.56 -6.58 -2.83
N ALA A 79 3.39 -7.40 -2.20
CA ALA A 79 4.66 -7.84 -2.76
C ALA A 79 4.47 -8.62 -4.07
N VAL A 80 3.65 -9.68 -4.04
CA VAL A 80 3.35 -10.50 -5.23
C VAL A 80 2.70 -9.67 -6.33
N GLY A 81 1.76 -8.79 -5.98
CA GLY A 81 1.10 -7.90 -6.91
C GLY A 81 2.06 -6.91 -7.56
N GLY A 82 2.98 -6.35 -6.76
CA GLY A 82 4.04 -5.45 -7.23
C GLY A 82 5.00 -6.12 -8.21
N PHE A 83 5.43 -7.35 -7.91
CA PHE A 83 6.26 -8.13 -8.84
C PHE A 83 5.52 -8.49 -10.14
N ARG A 84 4.22 -8.81 -10.07
CA ARG A 84 3.40 -9.03 -11.27
C ARG A 84 3.24 -7.77 -12.10
N MET A 85 3.06 -6.61 -11.47
CA MET A 85 3.04 -5.31 -12.17
C MET A 85 4.37 -5.04 -12.87
N TYR A 86 5.51 -5.34 -12.23
CA TYR A 86 6.83 -5.21 -12.86
C TYR A 86 7.00 -6.11 -14.10
N GLN A 87 6.46 -7.33 -14.04
CA GLN A 87 6.44 -8.27 -15.17
C GLN A 87 5.48 -7.82 -16.31
N GLY A 88 4.69 -6.77 -16.09
CA GLY A 88 3.73 -6.25 -17.07
C GLY A 88 2.35 -6.91 -17.01
N ASP A 89 2.09 -7.74 -16.00
CA ASP A 89 0.76 -8.33 -15.78
C ASP A 89 -0.18 -7.32 -15.09
N ARG A 90 -1.25 -6.96 -15.78
CA ARG A 90 -2.28 -6.03 -15.30
C ARG A 90 -3.05 -6.59 -14.09
N SER A 91 -3.11 -7.91 -13.93
CA SER A 91 -3.75 -8.56 -12.78
C SER A 91 -3.04 -8.22 -11.46
N GLY A 92 -1.74 -7.91 -11.52
CA GLY A 92 -0.94 -7.52 -10.36
C GLY A 92 -1.47 -6.26 -9.67
N LYS A 93 -1.97 -5.31 -10.46
CA LYS A 93 -2.53 -4.04 -9.95
C LYS A 93 -3.75 -4.28 -9.04
N ASN A 94 -4.64 -5.18 -9.44
CA ASN A 94 -5.79 -5.56 -8.61
C ASN A 94 -5.34 -6.21 -7.30
N LEU A 95 -4.32 -7.07 -7.37
CA LEU A 95 -3.82 -7.79 -6.21
C LEU A 95 -3.12 -6.85 -5.20
N VAL A 96 -2.41 -5.82 -5.67
CA VAL A 96 -1.90 -4.72 -4.82
C VAL A 96 -3.05 -3.97 -4.16
N ILE A 97 -4.08 -3.59 -4.92
CA ILE A 97 -5.24 -2.85 -4.38
C ILE A 97 -5.95 -3.66 -3.30
N TYR A 98 -6.24 -4.95 -3.56
CA TYR A 98 -6.84 -5.81 -2.56
C TYR A 98 -5.93 -6.02 -1.36
N GLY A 99 -4.62 -6.15 -1.56
CA GLY A 99 -3.64 -6.20 -0.48
C GLY A 99 -3.75 -4.97 0.42
N ILE A 100 -3.80 -3.76 -0.15
CA ILE A 100 -3.96 -2.52 0.63
C ILE A 100 -5.26 -2.51 1.44
N VAL A 101 -6.37 -2.94 0.84
CA VAL A 101 -7.68 -3.01 1.55
C VAL A 101 -7.62 -3.99 2.71
N VAL A 102 -7.08 -5.19 2.50
CA VAL A 102 -6.87 -6.19 3.56
C VAL A 102 -5.97 -5.63 4.64
N ALA A 103 -4.90 -4.92 4.26
CA ALA A 103 -3.99 -4.29 5.19
C ALA A 103 -4.73 -3.30 6.11
N VAL A 104 -5.59 -2.43 5.55
CA VAL A 104 -6.36 -1.44 6.33
C VAL A 104 -7.27 -2.14 7.34
N ILE A 105 -8.00 -3.18 6.92
CA ILE A 105 -8.86 -3.97 7.81
C ILE A 105 -8.02 -4.60 8.93
N ALA A 106 -6.90 -5.23 8.58
CA ALA A 106 -5.98 -5.85 9.52
C ALA A 106 -5.43 -4.84 10.54
N GLN A 107 -5.19 -3.59 10.10
CA GLN A 107 -4.68 -2.53 10.96
C GLN A 107 -5.70 -2.07 11.99
N VAL A 108 -7.00 -2.09 11.66
CA VAL A 108 -8.08 -1.83 12.62
C VAL A 108 -8.10 -2.93 13.68
N VAL A 109 -8.01 -4.20 13.27
CA VAL A 109 -7.95 -5.34 14.19
C VAL A 109 -6.70 -5.26 15.08
N ASN A 110 -5.56 -4.90 14.50
CA ASN A 110 -4.30 -4.71 15.21
C ASN A 110 -4.37 -3.54 16.20
N LEU A 111 -5.01 -2.41 15.85
CA LEU A 111 -5.22 -1.28 16.75
C LEU A 111 -6.06 -1.68 17.97
N ILE A 112 -7.19 -2.37 17.73
CA ILE A 112 -8.05 -2.88 18.82
C ILE A 112 -7.25 -3.84 19.71
N GLY A 113 -6.54 -4.79 19.07
CA GLY A 113 -5.67 -5.73 19.77
C GLY A 113 -4.61 -5.03 20.61
N THR A 114 -3.96 -3.99 20.07
CA THR A 114 -2.95 -3.17 20.76
C THR A 114 -3.56 -2.43 21.94
N ILE A 115 -4.69 -1.76 21.76
CA ILE A 115 -5.36 -1.04 22.85
C ILE A 115 -5.72 -2.01 23.99
N ILE A 116 -6.29 -3.17 23.68
CA ILE A 116 -6.67 -4.17 24.68
C ILE A 116 -5.43 -4.78 25.36
N ALA A 117 -4.45 -5.25 24.58
CA ALA A 117 -3.22 -5.87 25.07
C ALA A 117 -2.45 -4.99 26.05
N TYR A 118 -2.30 -3.72 25.67
CA TYR A 118 -1.46 -2.77 26.39
C TYR A 118 -2.26 -1.92 27.40
N SER A 119 -3.59 -1.99 27.42
CA SER A 119 -4.41 -1.39 28.50
C SER A 119 -4.09 -2.00 29.87
N GLY A 120 -3.78 -3.31 29.94
CA GLY A 120 -3.28 -3.95 31.15
C GLY A 120 -1.86 -3.52 31.54
N LEU A 121 -1.07 -3.03 30.57
CA LEU A 121 0.28 -2.48 30.76
C LEU A 121 0.27 -0.99 31.16
N ALA A 122 -0.87 -0.30 31.05
CA ALA A 122 -1.02 1.11 31.45
C ALA A 122 -0.72 1.35 32.94
N GLY A 123 -0.84 0.32 33.79
CA GLY A 123 -0.38 0.36 35.18
C GLY A 123 1.13 0.55 35.37
N LEU A 124 1.94 0.36 34.31
CA LEU A 124 3.39 0.59 34.30
C LEU A 124 3.77 2.00 33.78
N GLY A 125 2.81 2.89 33.52
CA GLY A 125 3.08 4.29 33.12
C GLY A 125 3.61 4.47 31.68
N LEU A 126 3.54 3.42 30.85
CA LEU A 126 3.97 3.46 29.46
C LEU A 126 2.79 3.92 28.58
N GLY A 127 2.83 5.15 28.05
CA GLY A 127 1.78 5.78 27.23
C GLY A 127 1.53 5.15 25.85
N ILE A 128 1.46 3.83 25.76
CA ILE A 128 1.43 3.04 24.51
C ILE A 128 0.12 3.23 23.74
N GLY A 129 -1.01 3.47 24.43
CA GLY A 129 -2.33 3.64 23.79
C GLY A 129 -2.41 4.85 22.85
N ALA A 130 -1.78 5.97 23.20
CA ALA A 130 -1.77 7.17 22.35
C ALA A 130 -0.85 6.99 21.12
N GLY A 131 0.28 6.30 21.30
CA GLY A 131 1.19 5.97 20.19
C GLY A 131 0.57 5.04 19.14
N ALA A 132 -0.28 4.11 19.57
CA ALA A 132 -0.95 3.18 18.66
C ALA A 132 -1.91 3.88 17.69
N ILE A 133 -2.68 4.87 18.17
CA ILE A 133 -3.62 5.65 17.33
C ILE A 133 -2.85 6.51 16.33
N ILE A 134 -1.77 7.18 16.78
CA ILE A 134 -0.92 8.00 15.90
C ILE A 134 -0.30 7.12 14.80
N GLY A 135 0.24 5.96 15.18
CA GLY A 135 0.79 4.99 14.23
C GLY A 135 -0.25 4.49 13.22
N PHE A 136 -1.47 4.18 13.68
CA PHE A 136 -2.58 3.80 12.82
C PHE A 136 -2.90 4.87 11.78
N ILE A 137 -3.06 6.13 12.20
CA ILE A 137 -3.37 7.25 11.29
C ILE A 137 -2.25 7.44 10.27
N PHE A 138 -0.99 7.44 10.72
CA PHE A 138 0.18 7.59 9.85
C PHE A 138 0.19 6.55 8.72
N TRP A 139 0.00 5.28 9.06
CA TRP A 139 -0.05 4.21 8.08
C TRP A 139 -1.27 4.26 7.16
N LEU A 140 -2.43 4.66 7.68
CA LEU A 140 -3.64 4.85 6.88
C LEU A 140 -3.40 5.89 5.78
N VAL A 141 -2.78 7.02 6.13
CA VAL A 141 -2.42 8.06 5.16
C VAL A 141 -1.47 7.53 4.09
N ILE A 142 -0.41 6.80 4.48
CA ILE A 142 0.53 6.20 3.51
C ILE A 142 -0.21 5.24 2.56
N ARG A 143 -1.05 4.35 3.10
CA ARG A 143 -1.79 3.37 2.31
C ARG A 143 -2.78 4.03 1.36
N PHE A 144 -3.40 5.14 1.77
CA PHE A 144 -4.26 5.94 0.90
C PHE A 144 -3.48 6.57 -0.26
N ILE A 145 -2.30 7.14 0.02
CA ILE A 145 -1.41 7.69 -1.02
C ILE A 145 -0.96 6.59 -1.98
N VAL A 146 -0.53 5.44 -1.47
CA VAL A 146 -0.12 4.29 -2.29
C VAL A 146 -1.28 3.77 -3.14
N TYR A 147 -2.47 3.62 -2.55
CA TYR A 147 -3.68 3.23 -3.29
C TYR A 147 -3.95 4.20 -4.45
N TYR A 148 -3.90 5.50 -4.19
CA TYR A 148 -4.06 6.53 -5.22
C TYR A 148 -3.02 6.37 -6.34
N LEU A 149 -1.73 6.27 -5.99
CA LEU A 149 -0.63 6.10 -6.95
C LEU A 149 -0.81 4.83 -7.80
N VAL A 150 -1.22 3.73 -7.18
CA VAL A 150 -1.47 2.46 -7.87
C VAL A 150 -2.63 2.63 -8.85
N VAL A 151 -3.75 3.23 -8.43
CA VAL A 151 -4.92 3.46 -9.29
C VAL A 151 -4.56 4.30 -10.52
N ILE A 152 -3.80 5.39 -10.36
CA ILE A 152 -3.43 6.26 -11.47
C ILE A 152 -2.26 5.72 -12.31
N SER A 153 -1.52 4.72 -11.82
CA SER A 153 -0.38 4.16 -12.56
C SER A 153 -0.80 3.56 -13.89
N ARG A 154 0.01 3.78 -14.92
CA ARG A 154 -0.26 3.37 -16.31
C ARG A 154 0.79 2.38 -16.79
N PHE A 155 0.34 1.34 -17.50
CA PHE A 155 1.25 0.37 -18.12
C PHE A 155 1.84 0.94 -19.43
N PRO A 156 3.01 0.42 -19.88
CA PRO A 156 3.56 0.77 -21.19
C PRO A 156 2.56 0.41 -22.30
N GLY A 157 1.96 1.41 -22.93
CA GLY A 157 0.91 1.26 -23.96
C GLY A 157 -0.45 1.84 -23.59
N GLU A 158 -0.64 2.31 -22.35
CA GLU A 158 -1.81 3.09 -21.96
C GLU A 158 -1.57 4.59 -22.18
N ALA A 159 -2.62 5.35 -22.50
CA ALA A 159 -2.52 6.78 -22.71
C ALA A 159 -2.01 7.47 -21.43
N PRO A 160 -0.98 8.33 -21.52
CA PRO A 160 -0.47 9.05 -20.37
C PRO A 160 -1.53 10.04 -19.84
N LEU A 161 -1.58 10.22 -18.52
CA LEU A 161 -2.52 11.10 -17.84
C LEU A 161 -2.26 12.59 -18.12
N VAL A 162 -1.03 12.91 -18.54
CA VAL A 162 -0.62 14.23 -19.02
C VAL A 162 0.13 14.03 -20.33
N SER A 163 -0.24 14.79 -21.37
CA SER A 163 0.60 14.95 -22.56
C SER A 163 1.96 15.47 -22.11
N SER A 164 3.02 14.68 -22.26
CA SER A 164 4.37 15.12 -21.93
C SER A 164 4.67 16.44 -22.66
N PRO A 165 5.05 17.53 -21.97
CA PRO A 165 5.41 18.79 -22.63
C PRO A 165 6.65 18.69 -23.54
N GLY A 166 7.26 17.51 -23.68
CA GLY A 166 8.46 17.27 -24.51
C GLY A 166 8.26 16.28 -25.65
N GLY A 167 7.02 15.80 -25.89
CA GLY A 167 6.73 15.05 -27.11
C GLY A 167 6.59 16.04 -28.25
N TYR A 168 7.65 16.22 -29.05
CA TYR A 168 7.57 16.93 -30.32
C TYR A 168 6.29 16.48 -31.04
N GLY A 169 5.33 17.40 -31.13
CA GLY A 169 4.19 17.24 -32.02
C GLY A 169 4.72 16.85 -33.39
N ALA A 170 4.01 15.96 -34.06
CA ALA A 170 4.36 15.54 -35.41
C ALA A 170 4.82 16.76 -36.23
N PRO A 171 5.98 16.69 -36.92
CA PRO A 171 6.47 17.81 -37.70
C PRO A 171 5.35 18.29 -38.64
N PRO A 172 5.15 19.61 -38.76
CA PRO A 172 4.08 20.15 -39.60
C PRO A 172 4.19 19.55 -41.01
N PRO A 173 3.06 19.20 -41.65
CA PRO A 173 3.07 18.61 -42.98
C PRO A 173 3.84 19.52 -43.95
N PRO A 174 4.65 18.95 -44.86
CA PRO A 174 5.42 19.75 -45.82
C PRO A 174 4.50 20.63 -46.66
N PRO A 175 4.93 21.86 -47.01
CA PRO A 175 4.12 22.77 -47.80
C PRO A 175 3.74 22.15 -49.16
N PRO A 176 2.55 22.46 -49.70
CA PRO A 176 2.13 21.96 -51.00
C PRO A 176 3.14 22.35 -52.10
N PRO A 177 3.38 21.48 -53.09
CA PRO A 177 4.22 21.84 -54.25
C PRO A 177 3.67 23.09 -54.94
N PRO A 178 4.55 23.98 -55.44
CA PRO A 178 4.13 25.14 -56.23
C PRO A 178 3.29 24.68 -57.43
N PRO A 179 2.18 25.37 -57.75
CA PRO A 179 1.46 25.11 -58.99
C PRO A 179 2.40 25.41 -60.17
N MET A 180 2.51 24.44 -61.10
CA MET A 180 3.18 24.61 -62.40
C MET A 180 2.34 25.51 -63.31
#